data_AF-A0AAE2CN43-F1
#
_entry.id   AF-A0AAE2CN43-F1
#
_cell.length_a   1.000
_cell.length_b   1.000
_cell.length_c   1.000
_cell.angle_alpha   90.00
_cell.angle_beta   90.00
_cell.angle_gamma   90.00
#
_symmetry.space_group_name_H-M   'P 1'
#
loop_
_entity.id
_entity.type
_entity.pdbx_description
1 polymer ?
#
loop_
_entity_poly.entity_id
_entity_poly.type
_entity_poly.pdbx_seq_one_letter_code
_entity_poly.pdbx_strand_id
1 'polypeptide(L)'
;MRKDGAPPVSAVNPIGKIFLCFETKPFLATLLAITLVMVVWNLQPYYENLISATSRCSAATSVSSSSSTESLPIKSTTLGGVTPLAEKKLVSPPADPNKRTFQAYGNAAALFVQMGAYRGGPKTFAVVGLASKPIHVFGRPWYKCEWIPNNGNSSIRAKAYKMLPDWGYGRVYTVVVVNCTFSENPNADNSGGKLMVYAYYGESPRKYEKFTALEEAPGSYDESKYRPPHKYEYLYCGSSLYGNLSASRMREWMAYHAWFFGASSHFVFHDAGGVSAEVRAVLEPWIRGGRVTLQDIRDQAEYDGYYYNQFLVVNDCLHRYRHAANWTFYFDVDEYIYLPDGNTLESVLRDFSNNTQFTIEQNAMSSVLCLNDSSPQGYSRQWGLEKLVFRDSRTRIRRDRKYAIQAKNAYATGVHMSENVIGGTLHKTETRIRYYHYHNTITVHEELCRNLLPPSAKNATTWLDKIPFVYDDNMRKLVPTIKQFERNTIGVGSQRS
;
A
#
# COMPACT_ATOMS: atom_id res chain seq x y z
N MET A 1 76.24 -33.11 -26.89
CA MET A 1 76.00 -31.70 -27.27
C MET A 1 74.54 -31.38 -26.97
N ARG A 2 74.29 -30.36 -26.14
CA ARG A 2 73.01 -29.64 -25.92
C ARG A 2 71.70 -30.36 -26.28
N LYS A 3 70.85 -30.63 -25.27
CA LYS A 3 69.68 -29.80 -24.89
C LYS A 3 68.56 -30.65 -24.26
N ASP A 4 68.19 -30.23 -23.05
CA ASP A 4 66.94 -30.34 -22.30
C ASP A 4 66.33 -31.71 -21.97
N GLY A 5 66.40 -32.04 -20.67
CA GLY A 5 65.59 -33.06 -20.00
C GLY A 5 64.64 -32.45 -18.98
N ALA A 6 63.36 -32.80 -19.15
CA ALA A 6 62.29 -33.10 -18.18
C ALA A 6 61.81 -32.08 -17.09
N PRO A 7 60.50 -32.11 -16.72
CA PRO A 7 59.78 -31.16 -15.85
C PRO A 7 59.82 -31.63 -14.36
N PRO A 8 59.06 -31.12 -13.35
CA PRO A 8 57.93 -30.15 -13.31
C PRO A 8 57.99 -29.12 -12.12
N VAL A 9 56.90 -28.40 -11.84
CA VAL A 9 56.21 -28.24 -10.52
C VAL A 9 55.40 -26.92 -10.44
N SER A 10 54.09 -27.11 -10.28
CA SER A 10 53.06 -26.36 -9.54
C SER A 10 53.29 -24.89 -9.15
N ALA A 11 52.48 -24.00 -9.74
CA ALA A 11 52.32 -22.60 -9.33
C ALA A 11 51.42 -22.47 -8.09
N VAL A 12 51.95 -21.83 -7.04
CA VAL A 12 51.22 -21.38 -5.84
C VAL A 12 51.07 -19.87 -5.89
N ASN A 13 49.85 -19.41 -5.60
CA ASN A 13 49.34 -18.03 -5.55
C ASN A 13 50.27 -16.99 -4.88
N PRO A 14 50.35 -15.75 -5.38
CA PRO A 14 50.84 -14.62 -4.63
C PRO A 14 49.66 -13.81 -4.05
N ILE A 15 49.07 -14.27 -2.95
CA ILE A 15 48.27 -13.40 -2.06
C ILE A 15 49.13 -13.14 -0.83
N GLY A 16 49.83 -12.02 -0.84
CA GLY A 16 50.63 -11.62 0.31
C GLY A 16 51.67 -10.60 -0.07
N LYS A 17 51.25 -9.34 -0.21
CA LYS A 17 52.05 -8.12 -0.02
C LYS A 17 51.27 -6.85 -0.45
N ILE A 18 50.11 -6.61 0.15
CA ILE A 18 49.52 -5.26 0.22
C ILE A 18 48.86 -5.11 1.60
N PHE A 19 49.64 -5.10 2.67
CA PHE A 19 49.19 -4.60 3.98
C PHE A 19 50.43 -4.27 4.80
N LEU A 20 51.01 -3.10 4.53
CA LEU A 20 52.01 -2.44 5.36
C LEU A 20 52.06 -0.97 4.90
N CYS A 21 51.11 -0.16 5.40
CA CYS A 21 51.16 1.31 5.50
C CYS A 21 49.83 1.91 5.99
N PHE A 22 49.17 1.31 6.97
CA PHE A 22 48.13 2.01 7.73
C PHE A 22 48.47 1.85 9.20
N GLU A 23 48.75 2.97 9.87
CA GLU A 23 48.84 3.00 11.32
C GLU A 23 47.54 2.42 11.89
N THR A 24 47.65 1.35 12.67
CA THR A 24 46.51 0.61 13.21
C THR A 24 45.66 1.46 14.16
N LYS A 25 46.26 2.47 14.79
CA LYS A 25 45.62 3.38 15.75
C LYS A 25 44.56 4.29 15.13
N PRO A 26 44.84 5.08 14.07
CA PRO A 26 43.81 5.89 13.43
C PRO A 26 42.72 5.02 12.80
N PHE A 27 43.04 3.84 12.23
CA PHE A 27 42.01 2.93 11.71
C PHE A 27 41.06 2.44 12.81
N LEU A 28 41.59 2.00 13.95
CA LEU A 28 40.76 1.58 15.09
C LEU A 28 39.93 2.75 15.65
N ALA A 29 40.52 3.94 15.74
CA ALA A 29 39.82 5.14 16.21
C ALA A 29 38.68 5.54 15.27
N THR A 30 38.90 5.46 13.95
CA THR A 30 37.86 5.74 12.95
C THR A 30 36.75 4.70 13.02
N LEU A 31 37.10 3.42 13.19
CA LEU A 31 36.13 2.34 13.33
C LEU A 31 35.28 2.50 14.59
N LEU A 32 35.91 2.84 15.72
CA LEU A 32 35.24 3.13 17.01
C LEU A 32 34.34 4.36 16.92
N ALA A 33 34.79 5.43 16.26
CA ALA A 33 33.98 6.63 16.04
C ALA A 33 32.75 6.34 15.17
N ILE A 34 32.92 5.57 14.08
CA ILE A 34 31.82 5.15 13.22
C ILE A 34 30.84 4.24 13.97
N THR A 35 31.34 3.29 14.79
CA THR A 35 30.46 2.45 15.61
C THR A 35 29.71 3.26 16.65
N LEU A 36 30.34 4.24 17.29
CA LEU A 36 29.68 5.12 18.26
C LEU A 36 28.59 5.96 17.59
N VAL A 37 28.87 6.54 16.41
CA VAL A 37 27.87 7.27 15.62
C VAL A 37 26.71 6.36 15.23
N MET A 38 26.98 5.13 14.77
CA MET A 38 25.93 4.16 14.45
C MET A 38 25.10 3.76 15.67
N VAL A 39 25.72 3.62 16.86
CA VAL A 39 25.00 3.34 18.11
C VAL A 39 24.11 4.50 18.50
N VAL A 40 24.62 5.74 18.45
CA VAL A 40 23.82 6.95 18.75
C VAL A 40 22.67 7.13 17.75
N TRP A 41 22.90 6.85 16.46
CA TRP A 41 21.87 6.94 15.42
C TRP A 41 20.80 5.83 15.56
N ASN A 42 21.17 4.64 16.03
CA ASN A 42 20.21 3.54 16.27
C ASN A 42 19.47 3.65 17.62
N LEU A 43 19.94 4.52 18.53
CA LEU A 43 19.28 4.79 19.82
C LEU A 43 18.29 5.96 19.77
N GLN A 44 18.06 6.56 18.60
CA GLN A 44 17.19 7.74 18.44
C GLN A 44 15.70 7.59 18.82
N PRO A 45 15.07 6.40 18.99
CA PRO A 45 13.72 6.38 19.55
C PRO A 45 13.69 6.39 21.09
N TYR A 46 14.84 6.37 21.79
CA TYR A 46 14.87 6.23 23.26
C TYR A 46 15.03 7.53 24.06
N TYR A 47 15.47 8.64 23.46
CA TYR A 47 15.68 9.89 24.19
C TYR A 47 14.40 10.71 24.42
N GLU A 48 13.40 10.61 23.54
CA GLU A 48 12.12 11.33 23.69
C GLU A 48 11.27 10.79 24.86
N ASN A 49 11.45 9.52 25.24
CA ASN A 49 10.69 8.89 26.34
C ASN A 49 11.37 9.01 27.71
N LEU A 50 12.59 9.54 27.80
CA LEU A 50 13.30 9.67 29.09
C LEU A 50 13.15 11.05 29.74
N ILE A 51 12.67 12.07 29.01
CA ILE A 51 12.62 13.47 29.48
C ILE A 51 11.19 13.93 29.82
N SER A 52 10.17 13.10 29.62
CA SER A 52 8.75 13.44 29.93
C SER A 52 8.12 12.60 31.05
N ALA A 53 8.92 12.08 31.98
CA ALA A 53 8.42 11.30 33.12
C ALA A 53 8.48 12.07 34.44
N THR A 54 7.76 13.20 34.55
CA THR A 54 7.49 13.85 35.84
C THR A 54 6.11 14.53 35.89
N SER A 55 5.02 13.76 35.97
CA SER A 55 3.86 14.20 36.79
C SER A 55 2.94 13.05 37.22
N ARG A 56 3.12 12.66 38.50
CA ARG A 56 2.08 12.39 39.52
C ARG A 56 0.87 11.52 39.13
N CYS A 57 0.92 10.27 39.57
CA CYS A 57 -0.27 9.46 39.86
C CYS A 57 -1.07 10.07 41.01
N SER A 58 -2.36 10.35 40.78
CA SER A 58 -3.38 10.42 41.83
C SER A 58 -4.58 9.60 41.36
N ALA A 59 -4.82 8.47 42.03
CA ALA A 59 -5.99 7.65 41.84
C ALA A 59 -7.21 8.37 42.45
N ALA A 60 -8.25 8.59 41.64
CA ALA A 60 -9.55 9.04 42.12
C ALA A 60 -10.58 7.93 41.86
N THR A 61 -11.02 7.32 42.96
CA THR A 61 -12.21 6.46 43.07
C THR A 61 -13.46 7.23 42.66
N SER A 62 -14.18 6.76 41.65
CA SER A 62 -15.54 7.22 41.33
C SER A 62 -16.58 6.22 41.81
N VAL A 63 -17.36 6.71 42.76
CA VAL A 63 -18.55 6.11 43.37
C VAL A 63 -19.65 6.00 42.30
N SER A 64 -20.21 4.80 42.12
CA SER A 64 -21.39 4.59 41.28
C SER A 64 -22.64 4.82 42.12
N SER A 65 -23.38 5.89 41.80
CA SER A 65 -24.69 6.21 42.36
C SER A 65 -25.78 5.35 41.71
N SER A 66 -26.44 4.53 42.52
CA SER A 66 -27.65 3.80 42.18
C SER A 66 -28.87 4.70 42.32
N SER A 67 -29.57 4.97 41.22
CA SER A 67 -30.91 5.57 41.24
C SER A 67 -31.98 4.47 41.13
N SER A 68 -32.79 4.43 42.18
CA SER A 68 -34.00 3.64 42.36
C SER A 68 -35.10 4.01 41.36
N THR A 69 -35.80 3.01 40.84
CA THR A 69 -37.19 3.18 40.38
C THR A 69 -38.04 1.98 40.79
N GLU A 70 -39.27 2.31 41.15
CA GLU A 70 -40.20 1.61 42.01
C GLU A 70 -40.76 0.30 41.43
N SER A 71 -41.12 -0.62 42.33
CA SER A 71 -41.91 -1.81 42.03
C SER A 71 -43.14 -1.85 42.95
N LEU A 72 -44.29 -2.19 42.36
CA LEU A 72 -45.57 -2.49 43.01
C LEU A 72 -46.23 -3.66 42.24
N PRO A 73 -47.17 -4.43 42.84
CA PRO A 73 -46.81 -5.81 43.21
C PRO A 73 -47.74 -6.94 42.69
N ILE A 74 -47.23 -8.18 42.81
CA ILE A 74 -47.91 -9.49 43.02
C ILE A 74 -48.83 -10.05 41.90
N LYS A 75 -48.48 -11.25 41.39
CA LYS A 75 -49.27 -12.48 41.62
C LYS A 75 -48.47 -13.76 41.32
N SER A 76 -48.38 -14.59 42.35
CA SER A 76 -47.81 -15.94 42.35
C SER A 76 -48.76 -16.91 41.65
N THR A 77 -48.25 -17.69 40.69
CA THR A 77 -48.89 -18.93 40.26
C THR A 77 -47.83 -19.95 39.84
N THR A 78 -47.67 -20.95 40.71
CA THR A 78 -47.42 -22.38 40.47
C THR A 78 -46.29 -22.84 39.53
N LEU A 79 -45.39 -23.62 40.17
CA LEU A 79 -44.40 -24.54 39.61
C LEU A 79 -44.94 -25.45 38.48
N GLY A 80 -44.14 -25.58 37.43
CA GLY A 80 -44.23 -26.67 36.46
C GLY A 80 -43.36 -26.45 35.23
N GLY A 81 -42.30 -27.26 35.08
CA GLY A 81 -41.60 -27.46 33.80
C GLY A 81 -40.20 -26.84 33.70
N VAL A 82 -39.19 -27.58 34.14
CA VAL A 82 -37.80 -27.35 33.74
C VAL A 82 -37.70 -27.63 32.24
N THR A 83 -37.49 -26.58 31.45
CA THR A 83 -37.13 -26.68 30.03
C THR A 83 -35.70 -26.16 29.89
N PRO A 84 -34.78 -26.85 29.19
CA PRO A 84 -33.41 -26.39 29.11
C PRO A 84 -33.36 -25.04 28.39
N LEU A 85 -32.68 -24.08 28.99
CA LEU A 85 -32.39 -22.79 28.38
C LEU A 85 -31.62 -23.07 27.09
N ALA A 86 -32.29 -22.91 25.94
CA ALA A 86 -31.65 -22.91 24.65
C ALA A 86 -30.58 -21.80 24.68
N GLU A 87 -29.33 -22.23 24.56
CA GLU A 87 -28.17 -21.36 24.36
C GLU A 87 -28.47 -20.51 23.13
N LYS A 88 -28.93 -19.26 23.34
CA LYS A 88 -29.05 -18.28 22.27
C LYS A 88 -27.64 -18.05 21.77
N LYS A 89 -27.27 -18.81 20.74
CA LYS A 89 -26.11 -18.57 19.88
C LYS A 89 -26.20 -17.10 19.50
N LEU A 90 -25.41 -16.27 20.15
CA LEU A 90 -25.21 -14.87 19.77
C LEU A 90 -24.69 -14.95 18.34
N VAL A 91 -25.59 -14.76 17.39
CA VAL A 91 -25.26 -14.64 15.98
C VAL A 91 -24.40 -13.39 15.92
N SER A 92 -23.09 -13.58 15.86
CA SER A 92 -22.16 -12.49 15.60
C SER A 92 -22.64 -11.79 14.34
N PRO A 93 -22.70 -10.44 14.32
CA PRO A 93 -23.06 -9.73 13.11
C PRO A 93 -22.16 -10.20 11.95
N PRO A 94 -22.70 -10.23 10.72
CA PRO A 94 -21.90 -10.61 9.56
C PRO A 94 -20.64 -9.75 9.52
N ALA A 95 -19.49 -10.39 9.31
CA ALA A 95 -18.21 -9.70 9.25
C ALA A 95 -18.27 -8.62 8.16
N ASP A 96 -17.80 -7.41 8.47
CA ASP A 96 -17.71 -6.34 7.49
C ASP A 96 -16.77 -6.78 6.34
N PRO A 97 -17.27 -6.90 5.09
CA PRO A 97 -16.47 -7.36 3.97
C PRO A 97 -15.33 -6.41 3.59
N ASN A 98 -15.34 -5.17 4.13
CA ASN A 98 -14.30 -4.18 3.94
C ASN A 98 -13.31 -4.10 5.11
N LYS A 99 -13.54 -4.80 6.21
CA LYS A 99 -12.56 -4.89 7.29
C LYS A 99 -11.52 -5.97 6.99
N ARG A 100 -10.24 -5.60 7.03
CA ARG A 100 -9.13 -6.54 6.89
C ARG A 100 -8.72 -7.09 8.24
N THR A 101 -8.45 -8.38 8.27
CA THR A 101 -8.04 -9.12 9.46
C THR A 101 -6.62 -9.61 9.33
N PHE A 102 -5.91 -9.69 10.45
CA PHE A 102 -4.53 -10.15 10.52
C PHE A 102 -4.47 -11.39 11.41
N GLN A 103 -4.09 -12.53 10.84
CA GLN A 103 -4.03 -13.80 11.56
C GLN A 103 -2.57 -14.23 11.71
N ALA A 104 -2.06 -14.14 12.94
CA ALA A 104 -0.68 -14.52 13.27
C ALA A 104 -0.55 -16.03 13.51
N TYR A 105 0.49 -16.63 12.94
CA TYR A 105 0.86 -18.03 13.11
C TYR A 105 2.31 -18.14 13.57
N GLY A 106 2.55 -19.00 14.55
CA GLY A 106 3.86 -19.23 15.16
C GLY A 106 4.12 -18.40 16.42
N ASN A 107 5.38 -18.39 16.86
CA ASN A 107 5.75 -17.83 18.16
C ASN A 107 6.29 -16.39 18.07
N ALA A 108 6.18 -15.65 19.19
CA ALA A 108 6.73 -14.30 19.36
C ALA A 108 6.30 -13.35 18.22
N ALA A 109 7.24 -12.84 17.42
CA ALA A 109 6.97 -11.94 16.29
C ALA A 109 6.35 -12.63 15.06
N ALA A 110 5.65 -13.76 15.26
CA ALA A 110 5.02 -14.62 14.28
C ALA A 110 5.93 -15.12 13.12
N LEU A 111 5.76 -16.38 12.73
CA LEU A 111 6.38 -16.88 11.51
C LEU A 111 5.70 -16.29 10.27
N PHE A 112 4.38 -16.09 10.35
CA PHE A 112 3.58 -15.51 9.29
C PHE A 112 2.33 -14.85 9.88
N VAL A 113 1.99 -13.67 9.39
CA VAL A 113 0.77 -12.94 9.73
C VAL A 113 -0.01 -12.77 8.45
N GLN A 114 -1.06 -13.56 8.26
CA GLN A 114 -1.86 -13.52 7.05
C GLN A 114 -2.81 -12.32 7.08
N MET A 115 -2.75 -11.49 6.03
CA MET A 115 -3.75 -10.45 5.77
C MET A 115 -4.80 -10.91 4.74
N GLY A 116 -4.40 -11.72 3.76
CA GLY A 116 -5.31 -12.20 2.71
C GLY A 116 -4.74 -13.35 1.91
N ALA A 117 -5.62 -14.12 1.28
CA ALA A 117 -5.28 -15.15 0.31
C ALA A 117 -6.24 -15.07 -0.87
N TYR A 118 -5.74 -15.35 -2.07
CA TYR A 118 -6.44 -15.03 -3.31
C TYR A 118 -6.22 -16.10 -4.35
N ARG A 119 -7.30 -16.50 -5.04
CA ARG A 119 -7.20 -17.26 -6.29
C ARG A 119 -6.65 -16.36 -7.39
N GLY A 120 -5.39 -16.57 -7.75
CA GLY A 120 -4.64 -15.74 -8.71
C GLY A 120 -4.84 -16.14 -10.18
N GLY A 121 -5.57 -17.22 -10.44
CA GLY A 121 -5.84 -17.80 -11.76
C GLY A 121 -6.27 -19.25 -11.63
N PRO A 122 -6.51 -19.97 -12.75
CA PRO A 122 -7.02 -21.35 -12.71
C PRO A 122 -6.17 -22.35 -11.92
N LYS A 123 -4.86 -22.12 -11.76
CA LYS A 123 -3.95 -23.02 -11.03
C LYS A 123 -3.08 -22.33 -9.98
N THR A 124 -3.32 -21.04 -9.75
CA THR A 124 -2.43 -20.19 -8.95
C THR A 124 -3.16 -19.55 -7.80
N PHE A 125 -2.48 -19.44 -6.67
CA PHE A 125 -2.96 -18.74 -5.47
C PHE A 125 -1.85 -17.85 -4.93
N ALA A 126 -2.23 -16.72 -4.35
CA ALA A 126 -1.32 -15.82 -3.66
C ALA A 126 -1.78 -15.65 -2.21
N VAL A 127 -0.87 -15.84 -1.26
CA VAL A 127 -1.11 -15.57 0.17
C VAL A 127 -0.22 -14.40 0.56
N VAL A 128 -0.86 -13.33 1.02
CA VAL A 128 -0.23 -12.03 1.31
C VAL A 128 -0.23 -11.83 2.82
N GLY A 129 0.93 -11.49 3.35
CA GLY A 129 1.09 -11.32 4.79
C GLY A 129 2.37 -10.62 5.18
N LEU A 130 2.56 -10.51 6.48
CA LEU A 130 3.79 -10.07 7.12
C LEU A 130 4.51 -11.27 7.71
N ALA A 131 5.81 -11.15 7.93
CA ALA A 131 6.58 -12.13 8.68
C ALA A 131 7.71 -11.45 9.44
N SER A 132 8.17 -12.08 10.53
CA SER A 132 9.33 -11.59 11.29
C SER A 132 10.55 -11.40 10.38
N LYS A 133 11.05 -10.16 10.28
CA LYS A 133 12.25 -9.84 9.51
C LYS A 133 13.49 -10.59 10.01
N PRO A 134 13.77 -10.69 11.33
CA PRO A 134 14.87 -11.51 11.83
C PRO A 134 14.80 -12.97 11.39
N ILE A 135 13.62 -13.60 11.42
CA ILE A 135 13.46 -14.98 10.93
C ILE A 135 13.78 -15.05 9.44
N HIS A 136 13.34 -14.07 8.65
CA HIS A 136 13.64 -14.02 7.22
C HIS A 136 15.13 -13.86 6.90
N VAL A 137 15.84 -13.04 7.67
CA VAL A 137 17.27 -12.79 7.48
C VAL A 137 18.12 -13.98 7.93
N PHE A 138 17.85 -14.55 9.11
CA PHE A 138 18.72 -15.54 9.73
C PHE A 138 18.21 -16.99 9.60
N GLY A 139 16.89 -17.18 9.69
CA GLY A 139 16.26 -18.51 9.65
C GLY A 139 16.04 -19.04 8.23
N ARG A 140 15.91 -18.16 7.24
CA ARG A 140 15.61 -18.51 5.83
C ARG A 140 14.35 -19.38 5.69
N PRO A 141 13.18 -18.88 6.13
CA PRO A 141 11.93 -19.62 6.06
C PRO A 141 11.53 -19.89 4.61
N TRP A 142 10.85 -21.00 4.42
CA TRP A 142 10.34 -21.45 3.12
C TRP A 142 8.93 -22.04 3.29
N TYR A 143 8.22 -22.20 2.18
CA TYR A 143 6.79 -22.53 2.22
C TYR A 143 6.45 -23.72 1.30
N LYS A 144 5.39 -24.45 1.65
CA LYS A 144 4.70 -25.40 0.76
C LYS A 144 3.21 -25.12 0.76
N CYS A 145 2.56 -25.44 -0.36
CA CYS A 145 1.12 -25.34 -0.48
C CYS A 145 0.52 -26.73 -0.75
N GLU A 146 -0.67 -26.96 -0.20
CA GLU A 146 -1.45 -28.16 -0.42
C GLU A 146 -2.91 -27.78 -0.61
N TRP A 147 -3.54 -28.35 -1.62
CA TRP A 147 -4.98 -28.26 -1.82
C TRP A 147 -5.64 -29.51 -1.24
N ILE A 148 -6.62 -29.31 -0.36
CA ILE A 148 -7.45 -30.38 0.20
C ILE A 148 -8.87 -30.21 -0.38
N PRO A 149 -9.29 -31.09 -1.31
CA PRO A 149 -10.61 -30.99 -1.92
C PRO A 149 -11.71 -31.48 -0.96
N ASN A 150 -12.92 -30.93 -1.08
CA ASN A 150 -14.06 -31.30 -0.23
C ASN A 150 -14.72 -32.63 -0.64
N ASN A 151 -14.47 -33.10 -1.87
CA ASN A 151 -15.05 -34.32 -2.43
C ASN A 151 -14.38 -35.63 -1.93
N GLY A 152 -13.39 -35.54 -1.04
CA GLY A 152 -12.66 -36.70 -0.51
C GLY A 152 -11.52 -37.22 -1.38
N ASN A 153 -11.23 -36.57 -2.52
CA ASN A 153 -10.06 -36.90 -3.33
C ASN A 153 -8.75 -36.62 -2.58
N SER A 154 -7.67 -37.24 -3.07
CA SER A 154 -6.32 -37.03 -2.52
C SER A 154 -5.89 -35.57 -2.62
N SER A 155 -5.16 -35.10 -1.60
CA SER A 155 -4.61 -33.75 -1.61
C SER A 155 -3.55 -33.57 -2.70
N ILE A 156 -3.51 -32.39 -3.29
CA ILE A 156 -2.55 -32.03 -4.34
C ILE A 156 -1.54 -31.06 -3.73
N ARG A 157 -0.25 -31.22 -4.01
CA ARG A 157 0.81 -30.37 -3.45
C ARG A 157 1.47 -29.53 -4.53
N ALA A 158 1.87 -28.32 -4.14
CA ALA A 158 2.60 -27.39 -4.97
C ALA A 158 3.82 -26.83 -4.22
N LYS A 159 4.90 -26.58 -4.96
CA LYS A 159 5.99 -25.74 -4.46
C LYS A 159 5.48 -24.31 -4.37
N ALA A 160 5.80 -23.64 -3.27
CA ALA A 160 5.52 -22.23 -3.10
C ALA A 160 6.73 -21.40 -3.53
N TYR A 161 6.49 -20.28 -4.18
CA TYR A 161 7.49 -19.26 -4.42
C TYR A 161 7.27 -18.08 -3.47
N LYS A 162 8.34 -17.69 -2.77
CA LYS A 162 8.32 -16.62 -1.77
C LYS A 162 8.91 -15.35 -2.37
N MET A 163 8.18 -14.24 -2.26
CA MET A 163 8.61 -12.92 -2.69
C MET A 163 8.62 -11.96 -1.50
N LEU A 164 9.64 -11.10 -1.44
CA LEU A 164 9.78 -10.02 -0.45
C LEU A 164 9.72 -8.67 -1.18
N PRO A 165 8.52 -8.15 -1.46
CA PRO A 165 8.35 -6.98 -2.32
C PRO A 165 8.73 -5.65 -1.65
N ASP A 166 9.03 -5.67 -0.36
CA ASP A 166 9.44 -4.48 0.41
C ASP A 166 10.94 -4.19 0.32
N TRP A 167 11.71 -4.95 -0.47
CA TRP A 167 13.15 -4.74 -0.71
C TRP A 167 14.00 -4.58 0.57
N GLY A 168 13.57 -5.19 1.66
CA GLY A 168 14.27 -5.10 2.96
C GLY A 168 13.99 -3.82 3.76
N TYR A 169 13.08 -2.96 3.31
CA TYR A 169 12.61 -1.78 4.05
C TYR A 169 11.80 -2.13 5.30
N GLY A 170 11.28 -3.37 5.40
CA GLY A 170 10.57 -3.84 6.59
C GLY A 170 11.31 -3.56 7.90
N ARG A 171 10.58 -3.41 9.00
CA ARG A 171 11.16 -3.14 10.34
C ARG A 171 11.20 -4.43 11.15
N VAL A 172 10.37 -4.57 12.19
CA VAL A 172 10.17 -5.84 12.89
C VAL A 172 9.57 -6.86 11.94
N TYR A 173 8.64 -6.41 11.10
CA TYR A 173 7.98 -7.21 10.08
C TYR A 173 8.42 -6.82 8.66
N THR A 174 8.55 -7.83 7.81
CA THR A 174 8.75 -7.71 6.35
C THR A 174 7.54 -8.26 5.62
N VAL A 175 7.25 -7.74 4.44
CA VAL A 175 6.13 -8.22 3.60
C VAL A 175 6.52 -9.49 2.90
N VAL A 176 5.61 -10.46 2.89
CA VAL A 176 5.80 -11.74 2.23
C VAL A 176 4.60 -12.03 1.34
N VAL A 177 4.87 -12.31 0.07
CA VAL A 177 3.88 -12.89 -0.85
C VAL A 177 4.30 -14.33 -1.15
N VAL A 178 3.42 -15.27 -0.81
CA VAL A 178 3.59 -16.70 -1.09
C VAL A 178 2.72 -17.06 -2.29
N ASN A 179 3.35 -17.34 -3.42
CA ASN A 179 2.68 -17.77 -4.64
C ASN A 179 2.69 -19.31 -4.74
N CYS A 180 1.52 -19.93 -4.69
CA CYS A 180 1.31 -21.35 -4.88
C CYS A 180 0.90 -21.62 -6.34
N THR A 181 1.64 -22.44 -7.08
CA THR A 181 1.27 -22.81 -8.46
C THR A 181 1.18 -24.33 -8.59
N PHE A 182 -0.03 -24.82 -8.86
CA PHE A 182 -0.31 -26.23 -9.07
C PHE A 182 -0.05 -26.63 -10.53
N SER A 183 0.16 -27.92 -10.79
CA SER A 183 0.34 -28.46 -12.15
C SER A 183 -0.93 -28.32 -12.99
N GLU A 184 -2.09 -28.48 -12.35
CA GLU A 184 -3.42 -28.38 -12.91
C GLU A 184 -4.33 -27.54 -12.01
N ASN A 185 -5.57 -27.27 -12.46
CA ASN A 185 -6.56 -26.60 -11.62
C ASN A 185 -7.00 -27.55 -10.51
N PRO A 186 -6.69 -27.26 -9.23
CA PRO A 186 -6.96 -28.21 -8.15
C PRO A 186 -8.45 -28.25 -7.73
N ASN A 187 -9.29 -27.34 -8.23
CA ASN A 187 -10.73 -27.28 -8.01
C ASN A 187 -11.49 -27.23 -9.35
N ALA A 188 -11.06 -28.04 -10.33
CA ALA A 188 -11.64 -28.06 -11.67
C ALA A 188 -13.09 -28.57 -11.71
N ASP A 189 -13.44 -29.47 -10.78
CA ASP A 189 -14.79 -30.02 -10.62
C ASP A 189 -15.72 -29.09 -9.82
N ASN A 190 -15.20 -27.96 -9.35
CA ASN A 190 -15.90 -26.97 -8.53
C ASN A 190 -16.53 -27.56 -7.25
N SER A 191 -15.98 -28.66 -6.74
CA SER A 191 -16.43 -29.30 -5.50
C SER A 191 -16.06 -28.49 -4.24
N GLY A 192 -15.18 -27.48 -4.39
CA GLY A 192 -14.67 -26.69 -3.29
C GLY A 192 -13.51 -27.37 -2.57
N GLY A 193 -12.87 -26.63 -1.68
CA GLY A 193 -11.71 -27.13 -0.96
C GLY A 193 -10.93 -26.04 -0.24
N LYS A 194 -9.81 -26.45 0.33
CA LYS A 194 -8.97 -25.61 1.19
C LYS A 194 -7.55 -25.54 0.66
N LEU A 195 -7.04 -24.33 0.54
CA LEU A 195 -5.62 -24.07 0.37
C LEU A 195 -4.95 -24.06 1.74
N MET A 196 -4.13 -25.07 2.01
CA MET A 196 -3.28 -25.15 3.19
C MET A 196 -1.90 -24.59 2.87
N VAL A 197 -1.35 -23.80 3.78
CA VAL A 197 0.05 -23.34 3.74
C VAL A 197 0.81 -23.98 4.89
N TYR A 198 2.01 -24.47 4.56
CA TYR A 198 3.01 -24.94 5.49
C TYR A 198 4.16 -23.93 5.49
N ALA A 199 4.32 -23.19 6.58
CA ALA A 199 5.39 -22.22 6.75
C ALA A 199 6.49 -22.83 7.64
N TYR A 200 7.69 -22.99 7.10
CA TYR A 200 8.83 -23.59 7.80
C TYR A 200 9.73 -22.51 8.39
N TYR A 201 10.23 -22.72 9.61
CA TYR A 201 11.09 -21.74 10.30
C TYR A 201 12.49 -21.60 9.70
N GLY A 202 12.95 -22.59 8.93
CA GLY A 202 14.23 -22.56 8.23
C GLY A 202 14.48 -23.80 7.39
N GLU A 203 15.72 -24.02 6.96
CA GLU A 203 16.08 -25.08 6.02
C GLU A 203 15.67 -26.49 6.50
N SER A 204 15.67 -26.71 7.82
CA SER A 204 15.18 -27.96 8.42
C SER A 204 13.65 -28.08 8.34
N PRO A 205 13.10 -29.17 7.77
CA PRO A 205 11.65 -29.36 7.65
C PRO A 205 10.98 -29.80 8.96
N ARG A 206 11.70 -29.84 10.09
CA ARG A 206 11.19 -30.41 11.35
C ARG A 206 10.16 -29.54 12.06
N LYS A 207 10.24 -28.21 11.91
CA LYS A 207 9.36 -27.26 12.58
C LYS A 207 8.67 -26.37 11.56
N TYR A 208 7.33 -26.37 11.59
CA TYR A 208 6.50 -25.57 10.71
C TYR A 208 5.19 -25.20 11.38
N GLU A 209 4.58 -24.12 10.91
CA GLU A 209 3.18 -23.79 11.14
C GLU A 209 2.35 -24.28 9.95
N LYS A 210 1.17 -24.82 10.23
CA LYS A 210 0.20 -25.25 9.21
C LYS A 210 -1.12 -24.51 9.44
N PHE A 211 -1.60 -23.86 8.40
CA PHE A 211 -2.85 -23.10 8.47
C PHE A 211 -3.62 -23.12 7.16
N THR A 212 -4.93 -22.91 7.25
CA THR A 212 -5.81 -22.73 6.09
C THR A 212 -5.70 -21.30 5.61
N ALA A 213 -5.15 -21.08 4.42
CA ALA A 213 -5.02 -19.75 3.86
C ALA A 213 -6.29 -19.28 3.16
N LEU A 214 -6.94 -20.16 2.39
CA LEU A 214 -8.16 -19.86 1.62
C LEU A 214 -9.08 -21.08 1.62
N GLU A 215 -10.38 -20.85 1.63
CA GLU A 215 -11.41 -21.86 1.38
C GLU A 215 -12.28 -21.42 0.20
N GLU A 216 -12.49 -22.32 -0.76
CA GLU A 216 -13.46 -22.14 -1.84
C GLU A 216 -14.68 -23.01 -1.55
N ALA A 217 -15.86 -22.39 -1.50
CA ALA A 217 -17.11 -23.13 -1.35
C ALA A 217 -17.44 -23.92 -2.64
N PRO A 218 -18.17 -25.04 -2.56
CA PRO A 218 -18.68 -25.72 -3.74
C PRO A 218 -19.44 -24.76 -4.66
N GLY A 219 -19.19 -24.82 -5.97
CA GLY A 219 -19.83 -23.96 -6.97
C GLY A 219 -19.29 -22.52 -7.05
N SER A 220 -18.35 -22.11 -6.18
CA SER A 220 -17.86 -20.71 -6.13
C SER A 220 -16.75 -20.39 -7.13
N TYR A 221 -16.04 -21.41 -7.65
CA TYR A 221 -14.99 -21.21 -8.65
C TYR A 221 -15.63 -20.86 -10.01
N ASP A 222 -15.10 -19.81 -10.63
CA ASP A 222 -15.56 -19.31 -11.92
C ASP A 222 -14.34 -18.92 -12.75
N GLU A 223 -14.03 -19.74 -13.74
CA GLU A 223 -12.87 -19.54 -14.60
C GLU A 223 -12.97 -18.28 -15.47
N SER A 224 -14.18 -17.83 -15.78
CA SER A 224 -14.40 -16.67 -16.65
C SER A 224 -13.81 -15.38 -16.06
N LYS A 225 -13.72 -15.29 -14.72
CA LYS A 225 -13.12 -14.15 -13.99
C LYS A 225 -11.64 -13.92 -14.28
N TYR A 226 -10.94 -14.91 -14.85
CA TYR A 226 -9.52 -14.82 -15.17
C TYR A 226 -9.24 -14.50 -16.64
N ARG A 227 -10.27 -14.13 -17.40
CA ARG A 227 -10.17 -13.78 -18.82
C ARG A 227 -10.91 -12.47 -19.11
N PRO A 228 -10.51 -11.71 -20.15
CA PRO A 228 -11.30 -10.58 -20.61
C PRO A 228 -12.70 -11.00 -21.08
N PRO A 229 -13.70 -10.10 -21.06
CA PRO A 229 -13.61 -8.70 -20.63
C PRO A 229 -13.54 -8.54 -19.11
N HIS A 230 -12.67 -7.64 -18.64
CA HIS A 230 -12.56 -7.30 -17.23
C HIS A 230 -13.65 -6.32 -16.81
N LYS A 231 -13.95 -6.27 -15.51
CA LYS A 231 -15.02 -5.42 -14.96
C LYS A 231 -14.75 -3.92 -15.16
N TYR A 232 -13.49 -3.52 -15.11
CA TYR A 232 -13.06 -2.14 -15.24
C TYR A 232 -11.99 -2.00 -16.33
N GLU A 233 -11.87 -0.83 -16.92
CA GLU A 233 -10.71 -0.45 -17.72
C GLU A 233 -9.54 -0.08 -16.80
N TYR A 234 -9.82 0.70 -15.76
CA TYR A 234 -8.81 1.26 -14.87
C TYR A 234 -9.13 0.97 -13.40
N LEU A 235 -8.12 0.53 -12.66
CA LEU A 235 -8.17 0.38 -11.21
C LEU A 235 -7.14 1.28 -10.56
N TYR A 236 -7.51 1.92 -9.46
CA TYR A 236 -6.57 2.56 -8.55
C TYR A 236 -6.41 1.70 -7.29
N CYS A 237 -5.16 1.38 -6.95
CA CYS A 237 -4.77 0.77 -5.69
C CYS A 237 -3.88 1.73 -4.90
N GLY A 238 -4.45 2.39 -3.90
CA GLY A 238 -3.72 3.32 -3.05
C GLY A 238 -2.95 2.64 -1.91
N SER A 239 -1.86 3.28 -1.50
CA SER A 239 -1.16 2.99 -0.24
C SER A 239 -2.05 3.30 0.98
N SER A 240 -1.56 2.97 2.18
CA SER A 240 -2.24 3.23 3.45
C SER A 240 -2.57 4.71 3.63
N LEU A 241 -3.83 5.01 3.94
CA LEU A 241 -4.31 6.33 4.33
C LEU A 241 -4.16 6.49 5.85
N TYR A 242 -3.23 7.33 6.29
CA TYR A 242 -2.92 7.56 7.70
C TYR A 242 -2.74 9.07 7.99
N GLY A 243 -2.62 9.41 9.28
CA GLY A 243 -2.46 10.80 9.71
C GLY A 243 -3.79 11.56 9.75
N ASN A 244 -3.77 12.88 9.65
CA ASN A 244 -4.98 13.69 9.66
C ASN A 244 -5.29 14.20 8.24
N LEU A 245 -5.92 13.37 7.41
CA LEU A 245 -6.16 13.72 6.01
C LEU A 245 -7.19 14.86 5.87
N SER A 246 -6.97 15.75 4.92
CA SER A 246 -7.86 16.86 4.60
C SER A 246 -8.99 16.41 3.67
N ALA A 247 -10.24 16.60 4.11
CA ALA A 247 -11.42 16.25 3.33
C ALA A 247 -11.50 17.06 2.02
N SER A 248 -11.09 18.33 2.03
CA SER A 248 -11.10 19.18 0.83
C SER A 248 -10.11 18.67 -0.23
N ARG A 249 -8.92 18.25 0.20
CA ARG A 249 -7.89 17.67 -0.66
C ARG A 249 -8.29 16.30 -1.19
N MET A 250 -8.88 15.45 -0.36
CA MET A 250 -9.41 14.16 -0.79
C MET A 250 -10.54 14.32 -1.80
N ARG A 251 -11.47 15.26 -1.58
CA ARG A 251 -12.55 15.57 -2.51
C ARG A 251 -12.00 16.00 -3.87
N GLU A 252 -11.05 16.92 -3.88
CA GLU A 252 -10.37 17.40 -5.08
C GLU A 252 -9.67 16.27 -5.84
N TRP A 253 -8.90 15.43 -5.13
CA TRP A 253 -8.21 14.28 -5.72
C TRP A 253 -9.19 13.28 -6.33
N MET A 254 -10.27 12.96 -5.61
CA MET A 254 -11.28 11.99 -6.04
C MET A 254 -12.04 12.50 -7.26
N ALA A 255 -12.50 13.75 -7.25
CA ALA A 255 -13.18 14.36 -8.39
C ALA A 255 -12.29 14.39 -9.64
N TYR A 256 -11.02 14.77 -9.48
CA TYR A 256 -10.04 14.80 -10.58
C TYR A 256 -9.88 13.41 -11.20
N HIS A 257 -9.58 12.39 -10.39
CA HIS A 257 -9.26 11.07 -10.93
C HIS A 257 -10.51 10.32 -11.42
N ALA A 258 -11.68 10.56 -10.82
CA ALA A 258 -12.95 10.04 -11.33
C ALA A 258 -13.29 10.56 -12.72
N TRP A 259 -12.93 11.81 -13.03
CA TRP A 259 -13.01 12.40 -14.36
C TRP A 259 -11.94 11.82 -15.29
N PHE A 260 -10.68 11.84 -14.83
CA PHE A 260 -9.51 11.41 -15.61
C PHE A 260 -9.61 9.97 -16.11
N PHE A 261 -10.01 9.04 -15.24
CA PHE A 261 -10.17 7.63 -15.60
C PHE A 261 -11.54 7.31 -16.24
N GLY A 262 -12.47 8.27 -16.31
CA GLY A 262 -13.80 8.02 -16.88
C GLY A 262 -14.64 7.02 -16.07
N ALA A 263 -15.75 6.55 -16.64
CA ALA A 263 -16.77 5.77 -15.92
C ALA A 263 -16.37 4.31 -15.63
N SER A 264 -15.51 3.71 -16.47
CA SER A 264 -15.05 2.32 -16.31
C SER A 264 -13.85 2.22 -15.36
N SER A 265 -13.94 2.89 -14.22
CA SER A 265 -12.88 2.87 -13.22
C SER A 265 -13.36 2.68 -11.80
N HIS A 266 -12.48 2.09 -10.99
CA HIS A 266 -12.74 1.79 -9.59
C HIS A 266 -11.53 2.12 -8.71
N PHE A 267 -11.79 2.63 -7.51
CA PHE A 267 -10.79 3.14 -6.60
C PHE A 267 -10.82 2.39 -5.28
N VAL A 268 -9.67 1.85 -4.89
CA VAL A 268 -9.53 1.10 -3.64
C VAL A 268 -8.64 1.90 -2.70
N PHE A 269 -9.23 2.36 -1.61
CA PHE A 269 -8.55 3.05 -0.52
C PHE A 269 -8.44 2.13 0.70
N HIS A 270 -7.39 2.34 1.50
CA HIS A 270 -7.11 1.54 2.68
C HIS A 270 -6.92 2.46 3.88
N ASP A 271 -7.90 2.51 4.78
CA ASP A 271 -7.87 3.35 5.97
C ASP A 271 -7.01 2.71 7.07
N ALA A 272 -5.84 3.30 7.31
CA ALA A 272 -4.95 2.99 8.43
C ALA A 272 -5.11 4.01 9.57
N GLY A 273 -6.29 4.59 9.73
CA GLY A 273 -6.62 5.61 10.73
C GLY A 273 -6.57 7.04 10.19
N GLY A 274 -6.38 7.22 8.88
CA GLY A 274 -6.31 8.52 8.23
C GLY A 274 -7.66 9.10 7.80
N VAL A 275 -8.69 8.26 7.71
CA VAL A 275 -10.02 8.68 7.22
C VAL A 275 -10.88 9.15 8.38
N SER A 276 -10.97 10.48 8.56
CA SER A 276 -11.91 11.11 9.49
C SER A 276 -13.37 11.02 8.99
N ALA A 277 -14.33 11.45 9.81
CA ALA A 277 -15.74 11.50 9.41
C ALA A 277 -15.97 12.43 8.20
N GLU A 278 -15.24 13.54 8.12
CA GLU A 278 -15.30 14.51 7.02
C GLU A 278 -14.71 13.92 5.73
N VAL A 279 -13.56 13.23 5.84
CA VAL A 279 -12.95 12.52 4.70
C VAL A 279 -13.88 11.40 4.22
N ARG A 280 -14.50 10.66 5.14
CA ARG A 280 -15.50 9.65 4.80
C ARG A 280 -16.69 10.29 4.07
N ALA A 281 -17.17 11.44 4.53
CA ALA A 281 -18.31 12.13 3.94
C ALA A 281 -18.07 12.53 2.47
N VAL A 282 -16.85 12.96 2.11
CA VAL A 282 -16.53 13.29 0.72
C VAL A 282 -16.34 12.07 -0.18
N LEU A 283 -15.96 10.91 0.39
CA LEU A 283 -15.85 9.64 -0.34
C LEU A 283 -17.20 8.94 -0.49
N GLU A 284 -18.13 9.15 0.45
CA GLU A 284 -19.38 8.40 0.56
C GLU A 284 -20.26 8.44 -0.72
N PRO A 285 -20.43 9.56 -1.44
CA PRO A 285 -21.17 9.57 -2.70
C PRO A 285 -20.57 8.61 -3.75
N TRP A 286 -19.25 8.50 -3.78
CA TRP A 286 -18.52 7.61 -4.70
C TRP A 286 -18.59 6.14 -4.25
N ILE A 287 -18.61 5.89 -2.95
CA ILE A 287 -18.84 4.55 -2.37
C ILE A 287 -20.24 4.06 -2.75
N ARG A 288 -21.27 4.88 -2.49
CA ARG A 288 -22.65 4.55 -2.87
C ARG A 288 -22.83 4.37 -4.38
N GLY A 289 -22.08 5.13 -5.18
CA GLY A 289 -22.03 4.98 -6.63
C GLY A 289 -21.25 3.75 -7.13
N GLY A 290 -20.72 2.90 -6.24
CA GLY A 290 -19.93 1.72 -6.60
C GLY A 290 -18.55 2.02 -7.21
N ARG A 291 -18.13 3.29 -7.18
CA ARG A 291 -16.84 3.74 -7.74
C ARG A 291 -15.69 3.58 -6.75
N VAL A 292 -15.97 3.60 -5.45
CA VAL A 292 -14.96 3.50 -4.40
C VAL A 292 -15.23 2.29 -3.51
N THR A 293 -14.16 1.59 -3.14
CA THR A 293 -14.12 0.68 -2.00
C THR A 293 -13.14 1.24 -0.96
N LEU A 294 -13.61 1.40 0.27
CA LEU A 294 -12.78 1.80 1.40
C LEU A 294 -12.59 0.59 2.32
N GLN A 295 -11.36 0.08 2.39
CA GLN A 295 -10.98 -1.03 3.27
C GLN A 295 -10.49 -0.50 4.61
N ASP A 296 -11.03 -1.00 5.71
CA ASP A 296 -10.47 -0.75 7.05
C ASP A 296 -9.28 -1.69 7.26
N ILE A 297 -8.10 -1.11 7.47
CA ILE A 297 -6.86 -1.84 7.76
C ILE A 297 -6.24 -1.42 9.09
N ARG A 298 -6.96 -0.73 9.98
CA ARG A 298 -6.40 -0.11 11.20
C ARG A 298 -5.64 -1.11 12.10
N ASP A 299 -6.11 -2.36 12.15
CA ASP A 299 -5.50 -3.45 12.91
C ASP A 299 -4.05 -3.77 12.44
N GLN A 300 -3.63 -3.30 11.26
CA GLN A 300 -2.24 -3.38 10.79
C GLN A 300 -1.24 -2.74 11.76
N ALA A 301 -1.69 -1.79 12.59
CA ALA A 301 -0.83 -1.05 13.53
C ALA A 301 -0.18 -1.95 14.59
N GLU A 302 -0.71 -3.15 14.82
CA GLU A 302 -0.10 -4.16 15.70
C GLU A 302 1.24 -4.68 15.15
N TYR A 303 1.45 -4.58 13.83
CA TYR A 303 2.61 -5.16 13.14
C TYR A 303 3.51 -4.06 12.59
N ASP A 304 4.59 -3.74 13.30
CA ASP A 304 5.56 -2.71 12.90
C ASP A 304 6.35 -3.10 11.64
N GLY A 305 5.84 -2.69 10.48
CA GLY A 305 6.51 -2.75 9.18
C GLY A 305 6.79 -1.36 8.61
N TYR A 306 7.15 -1.32 7.32
CA TYR A 306 7.53 -0.05 6.69
C TYR A 306 6.32 0.81 6.34
N TYR A 307 6.30 2.04 6.85
CA TYR A 307 5.39 3.13 6.45
C TYR A 307 3.91 2.70 6.42
N TYR A 308 3.38 2.34 7.60
CA TYR A 308 2.02 1.82 7.78
C TYR A 308 1.72 0.61 6.88
N ASN A 309 2.71 -0.27 6.75
CA ASN A 309 2.64 -1.48 5.95
C ASN A 309 2.24 -1.25 4.48
N GLN A 310 2.63 -0.13 3.87
CA GLN A 310 2.22 0.21 2.49
C GLN A 310 2.51 -0.90 1.46
N PHE A 311 3.65 -1.59 1.59
CA PHE A 311 4.00 -2.71 0.71
C PHE A 311 3.04 -3.90 0.87
N LEU A 312 2.55 -4.16 2.08
CA LEU A 312 1.55 -5.19 2.33
C LEU A 312 0.24 -4.82 1.63
N VAL A 313 -0.18 -3.58 1.82
CA VAL A 313 -1.45 -3.03 1.34
C VAL A 313 -1.53 -3.03 -0.19
N VAL A 314 -0.48 -2.58 -0.88
CA VAL A 314 -0.48 -2.60 -2.36
C VAL A 314 -0.47 -4.02 -2.94
N ASN A 315 0.11 -5.00 -2.24
CA ASN A 315 0.06 -6.42 -2.63
C ASN A 315 -1.29 -7.07 -2.33
N ASP A 316 -1.91 -6.69 -1.20
CA ASP A 316 -3.28 -7.11 -0.89
C ASP A 316 -4.24 -6.64 -1.99
N CYS A 317 -4.17 -5.36 -2.36
CA CYS A 317 -4.97 -4.79 -3.45
C CYS A 317 -4.66 -5.45 -4.80
N LEU A 318 -3.37 -5.63 -5.13
CA LEU A 318 -2.95 -6.31 -6.36
C LEU A 318 -3.64 -7.67 -6.50
N HIS A 319 -3.57 -8.51 -5.47
CA HIS A 319 -4.05 -9.88 -5.58
C HIS A 319 -5.57 -9.99 -5.47
N ARG A 320 -6.21 -9.11 -4.71
CA ARG A 320 -7.68 -9.02 -4.63
C ARG A 320 -8.31 -8.61 -5.96
N TYR A 321 -7.64 -7.73 -6.72
CA TYR A 321 -8.16 -7.17 -7.96
C TYR A 321 -7.33 -7.55 -9.20
N ARG A 322 -6.53 -8.62 -9.11
CA ARG A 322 -5.54 -9.02 -10.14
C ARG A 322 -6.11 -9.13 -11.55
N HIS A 323 -7.37 -9.54 -11.64
CA HIS A 323 -8.11 -9.75 -12.89
C HIS A 323 -9.38 -8.88 -12.97
N ALA A 324 -9.44 -7.78 -12.22
CA ALA A 324 -10.59 -6.88 -12.20
C ALA A 324 -10.52 -5.77 -13.25
N ALA A 325 -9.33 -5.43 -13.74
CA ALA A 325 -9.12 -4.33 -14.69
C ALA A 325 -8.06 -4.61 -15.74
N ASN A 326 -8.09 -3.85 -16.85
CA ASN A 326 -7.04 -3.86 -17.87
C ASN A 326 -5.73 -3.25 -17.34
N TRP A 327 -5.81 -2.14 -16.62
CA TRP A 327 -4.68 -1.45 -16.02
C TRP A 327 -4.94 -1.07 -14.56
N THR A 328 -3.96 -1.34 -13.69
CA THR A 328 -3.97 -0.90 -12.29
C THR A 328 -2.90 0.17 -12.08
N PHE A 329 -3.28 1.27 -11.46
CA PHE A 329 -2.43 2.41 -11.15
C PHE A 329 -2.09 2.46 -9.67
N TYR A 330 -0.84 2.78 -9.37
CA TYR A 330 -0.31 2.93 -8.01
C TYR A 330 0.34 4.31 -7.88
N PHE A 331 -0.30 5.18 -7.13
CA PHE A 331 0.13 6.55 -6.82
C PHE A 331 -0.57 7.07 -5.56
N ASP A 332 -0.09 8.17 -5.01
CA ASP A 332 -0.50 8.68 -3.71
C ASP A 332 -1.63 9.73 -3.85
N VAL A 333 -2.31 10.03 -2.75
CA VAL A 333 -3.49 10.93 -2.72
C VAL A 333 -3.14 12.42 -2.77
N ASP A 334 -1.85 12.76 -2.86
CA ASP A 334 -1.32 14.09 -3.18
C ASP A 334 -0.68 14.17 -4.57
N GLU A 335 -0.90 13.17 -5.41
CA GLU A 335 -0.37 13.07 -6.77
C GLU A 335 -1.49 13.02 -7.81
N TYR A 336 -1.30 13.72 -8.94
CA TYR A 336 -2.31 13.90 -9.97
C TYR A 336 -1.77 13.52 -11.34
N ILE A 337 -2.30 12.46 -11.94
CA ILE A 337 -1.87 11.98 -13.26
C ILE A 337 -2.29 12.97 -14.35
N TYR A 338 -1.38 13.33 -15.24
CA TYR A 338 -1.58 14.34 -16.27
C TYR A 338 -1.10 13.86 -17.64
N LEU A 339 -1.86 14.22 -18.68
CA LEU A 339 -1.57 13.89 -20.08
C LEU A 339 -1.19 15.17 -20.84
N PRO A 340 0.08 15.33 -21.28
CA PRO A 340 0.49 16.46 -22.12
C PRO A 340 -0.12 16.38 -23.53
N ASP A 341 -0.10 17.53 -24.22
CA ASP A 341 -0.31 17.66 -25.68
C ASP A 341 -1.62 17.08 -26.23
N GLY A 342 -2.69 17.09 -25.44
CA GLY A 342 -4.01 16.60 -25.86
C GLY A 342 -4.11 15.08 -25.99
N ASN A 343 -3.16 14.34 -25.45
CA ASN A 343 -3.23 12.87 -25.39
C ASN A 343 -4.45 12.40 -24.59
N THR A 344 -4.98 11.24 -24.97
CA THR A 344 -6.00 10.52 -24.19
C THR A 344 -5.36 9.35 -23.45
N LEU A 345 -5.95 8.94 -22.32
CA LEU A 345 -5.42 7.83 -21.55
C LEU A 345 -5.42 6.54 -22.38
N GLU A 346 -6.47 6.32 -23.18
CA GLU A 346 -6.63 5.16 -24.06
C GLU A 346 -5.51 5.08 -25.09
N SER A 347 -5.15 6.21 -25.71
CA SER A 347 -4.08 6.25 -26.71
C SER A 347 -2.71 5.97 -26.08
N VAL A 348 -2.43 6.55 -24.91
CA VAL A 348 -1.19 6.28 -24.16
C VAL A 348 -1.08 4.80 -23.78
N LEU A 349 -2.15 4.23 -23.22
CA LEU A 349 -2.14 2.83 -22.77
C LEU A 349 -2.06 1.84 -23.93
N ARG A 350 -2.68 2.16 -25.08
CA ARG A 350 -2.53 1.39 -26.31
C ARG A 350 -1.08 1.40 -26.82
N ASP A 351 -0.42 2.56 -26.81
CA ASP A 351 0.97 2.65 -27.26
C ASP A 351 1.91 1.88 -26.31
N PHE A 352 1.56 1.81 -25.02
CA PHE A 352 2.38 1.18 -24.00
C PHE A 352 2.06 -0.31 -23.78
N SER A 353 1.04 -0.87 -24.44
CA SER A 353 0.49 -2.19 -24.14
C SER A 353 1.43 -3.37 -24.41
N ASN A 354 2.51 -3.17 -25.17
CA ASN A 354 3.57 -4.17 -25.35
C ASN A 354 4.40 -4.39 -24.07
N ASN A 355 4.24 -3.53 -23.07
CA ASN A 355 4.85 -3.66 -21.76
C ASN A 355 3.79 -4.04 -20.73
N THR A 356 4.20 -4.79 -19.72
CA THR A 356 3.33 -5.15 -18.59
C THR A 356 3.18 -3.98 -17.63
N GLN A 357 4.19 -3.14 -17.48
CA GLN A 357 4.12 -1.93 -16.66
C GLN A 357 4.86 -0.76 -17.32
N PHE A 358 4.52 0.45 -16.90
CA PHE A 358 5.28 1.64 -17.24
C PHE A 358 5.35 2.59 -16.04
N THR A 359 6.49 3.25 -15.88
CA THR A 359 6.67 4.26 -14.82
C THR A 359 6.31 5.65 -15.35
N ILE A 360 5.73 6.49 -14.51
CA ILE A 360 5.27 7.85 -14.77
C ILE A 360 6.19 8.80 -14.02
N GLU A 361 6.70 9.81 -14.73
CA GLU A 361 7.64 10.78 -14.16
C GLU A 361 6.94 11.94 -13.44
N GLN A 362 7.58 12.41 -12.37
CA GLN A 362 7.08 13.44 -11.47
C GLN A 362 7.36 14.87 -11.96
N ASN A 363 6.32 15.69 -11.95
CA ASN A 363 6.36 17.15 -11.90
C ASN A 363 6.17 17.60 -10.44
N ALA A 364 7.27 17.89 -9.73
CA ALA A 364 7.19 18.32 -8.33
C ALA A 364 6.68 19.76 -8.21
N MET A 365 5.61 19.96 -7.44
CA MET A 365 5.02 21.27 -7.20
C MET A 365 5.47 21.83 -5.86
N SER A 366 5.55 23.15 -5.77
CA SER A 366 5.64 23.83 -4.49
C SER A 366 4.38 23.55 -3.67
N SER A 367 4.55 23.34 -2.38
CA SER A 367 3.45 23.21 -1.41
C SER A 367 3.11 24.54 -0.72
N VAL A 368 3.71 25.66 -1.16
CA VAL A 368 3.57 26.98 -0.49
C VAL A 368 3.46 28.18 -1.41
N LEU A 369 4.04 28.12 -2.62
CA LEU A 369 4.09 29.25 -3.55
C LEU A 369 2.79 29.34 -4.33
N CYS A 370 2.16 30.50 -4.29
CA CYS A 370 0.92 30.79 -5.00
C CYS A 370 0.97 32.17 -5.64
N LEU A 371 0.11 32.41 -6.63
CA LEU A 371 -0.03 33.73 -7.23
C LEU A 371 -1.06 34.58 -6.51
N ASN A 372 -0.76 35.88 -6.40
CA ASN A 372 -1.70 36.90 -5.99
C ASN A 372 -2.42 37.48 -7.21
N ASP A 373 -3.29 36.70 -7.85
CA ASP A 373 -4.02 37.09 -9.07
C ASP A 373 -5.54 36.95 -8.98
N SER A 374 -6.07 36.66 -7.78
CA SER A 374 -7.49 36.36 -7.55
C SER A 374 -8.11 37.30 -6.51
N SER A 375 -9.40 37.62 -6.66
CA SER A 375 -10.12 38.39 -5.63
C SER A 375 -10.25 37.55 -4.35
N PRO A 376 -10.31 38.18 -3.14
CA PRO A 376 -10.39 37.45 -1.87
C PRO A 376 -11.55 36.44 -1.80
N GLN A 377 -12.72 36.78 -2.36
CA GLN A 377 -13.89 35.91 -2.39
C GLN A 377 -13.75 34.74 -3.39
N GLY A 378 -13.00 34.94 -4.47
CA GLY A 378 -12.69 33.87 -5.43
C GLY A 378 -11.67 32.89 -4.87
N TYR A 379 -10.69 33.42 -4.14
CA TYR A 379 -9.55 32.68 -3.62
C TYR A 379 -9.93 31.60 -2.58
N SER A 380 -10.88 31.90 -1.67
CA SER A 380 -11.33 30.91 -0.66
C SER A 380 -12.06 29.71 -1.26
N ARG A 381 -12.56 29.83 -2.50
CA ARG A 381 -13.27 28.75 -3.23
C ARG A 381 -12.36 27.95 -4.16
N GLN A 382 -11.08 28.32 -4.24
CA GLN A 382 -10.10 27.64 -5.08
C GLN A 382 -9.61 26.35 -4.44
N TRP A 383 -9.48 25.33 -5.27
CA TRP A 383 -8.82 24.07 -4.97
C TRP A 383 -7.30 24.25 -4.89
N GLY A 384 -6.60 23.31 -4.25
CA GLY A 384 -5.14 23.39 -4.13
C GLY A 384 -4.44 23.33 -5.48
N LEU A 385 -4.96 22.54 -6.45
CA LEU A 385 -4.52 22.54 -7.85
C LEU A 385 -4.65 23.91 -8.54
N GLU A 386 -5.61 24.76 -8.11
CA GLU A 386 -5.76 26.12 -8.66
C GLU A 386 -4.75 27.08 -8.05
N LYS A 387 -4.37 26.85 -6.79
CA LYS A 387 -3.53 27.74 -5.99
C LYS A 387 -2.03 27.47 -6.17
N LEU A 388 -1.62 26.21 -6.09
CA LEU A 388 -0.23 25.76 -6.08
C LEU A 388 0.27 25.55 -7.51
N VAL A 389 0.82 26.61 -8.10
CA VAL A 389 1.03 26.72 -9.55
C VAL A 389 2.48 26.96 -9.93
N PHE A 390 3.39 26.55 -9.06
CA PHE A 390 4.82 26.71 -9.21
C PHE A 390 5.49 25.35 -9.14
N ARG A 391 6.10 24.93 -10.26
CA ARG A 391 6.77 23.64 -10.43
C ARG A 391 8.27 23.79 -10.27
N ASP A 392 8.91 22.86 -9.57
CA ASP A 392 10.37 22.75 -9.50
C ASP A 392 10.93 22.50 -10.91
N SER A 393 11.81 23.39 -11.37
CA SER A 393 12.35 23.40 -12.74
C SER A 393 13.69 22.67 -12.88
N ARG A 394 14.24 22.11 -11.79
CA ARG A 394 15.50 21.34 -11.84
C ARG A 394 15.36 20.13 -12.76
N THR A 395 16.37 19.94 -13.61
CA THR A 395 16.50 18.81 -14.53
C THR A 395 17.63 17.88 -14.09
N ARG A 396 17.68 16.65 -14.62
CA ARG A 396 18.72 15.64 -14.34
C ARG A 396 18.86 15.25 -12.86
N ILE A 397 17.78 15.36 -12.09
CA ILE A 397 17.70 14.84 -10.73
C ILE A 397 16.87 13.57 -10.71
N ARG A 398 17.25 12.62 -9.85
CA ARG A 398 16.43 11.44 -9.59
C ARG A 398 15.18 11.88 -8.83
N ARG A 399 14.01 11.61 -9.39
CA ARG A 399 12.72 11.77 -8.72
C ARG A 399 12.08 10.41 -8.53
N ASP A 400 11.21 10.34 -7.53
CA ASP A 400 10.35 9.17 -7.37
C ASP A 400 9.44 9.04 -8.60
N ARG A 401 9.02 7.81 -8.83
CA ARG A 401 8.16 7.46 -9.94
C ARG A 401 6.96 6.73 -9.41
N LYS A 402 5.86 6.89 -10.11
CA LYS A 402 4.66 6.08 -9.93
C LYS A 402 4.44 5.25 -11.18
N TYR A 403 3.45 4.36 -11.20
CA TYR A 403 3.36 3.43 -12.31
C TYR A 403 1.94 2.91 -12.51
N ALA A 404 1.72 2.38 -13.71
CA ALA A 404 0.60 1.52 -13.99
C ALA A 404 1.09 0.16 -14.48
N ILE A 405 0.28 -0.87 -14.25
CA ILE A 405 0.60 -2.26 -14.50
C ILE A 405 -0.62 -3.05 -14.95
N GLN A 406 -0.42 -3.98 -15.86
CA GLN A 406 -1.38 -5.05 -16.17
C GLN A 406 -1.30 -6.10 -15.05
N ALA A 407 -2.11 -5.94 -14.00
CA ALA A 407 -2.04 -6.73 -12.77
C ALA A 407 -2.06 -8.25 -12.97
N LYS A 408 -2.75 -8.74 -14.01
CA LYS A 408 -2.77 -10.17 -14.39
C LYS A 408 -1.37 -10.78 -14.56
N ASN A 409 -0.40 -9.97 -15.02
CA ASN A 409 0.98 -10.39 -15.28
C ASN A 409 1.91 -10.21 -14.06
N ALA A 410 1.42 -9.74 -12.92
CA ALA A 410 2.21 -9.46 -11.72
C ALA A 410 2.03 -10.53 -10.64
N TYR A 411 3.11 -10.89 -9.95
CA TYR A 411 3.13 -11.83 -8.83
C TYR A 411 3.34 -11.16 -7.46
N ALA A 412 3.90 -9.96 -7.46
CA ALA A 412 3.95 -9.05 -6.33
C ALA A 412 4.16 -7.63 -6.87
N THR A 413 4.07 -6.60 -6.03
CA THR A 413 4.29 -5.21 -6.45
C THR A 413 4.92 -4.34 -5.37
N GLY A 414 5.60 -3.27 -5.78
CA GLY A 414 6.16 -2.24 -4.89
C GLY A 414 5.40 -0.92 -4.97
N VAL A 415 5.89 0.10 -4.28
CA VAL A 415 5.23 1.43 -4.24
C VAL A 415 5.60 2.35 -5.40
N HIS A 416 6.73 2.08 -6.07
CA HIS A 416 7.22 2.87 -7.23
C HIS A 416 7.28 2.07 -8.54
N MET A 417 7.38 0.75 -8.45
CA MET A 417 7.30 -0.19 -9.57
C MET A 417 7.20 -1.62 -9.03
N SER A 418 6.94 -2.60 -9.90
CA SER A 418 7.10 -4.02 -9.58
C SER A 418 8.39 -4.59 -10.17
N GLU A 419 9.03 -5.50 -9.46
CA GLU A 419 10.11 -6.36 -9.99
C GLU A 419 9.65 -7.81 -10.23
N ASN A 420 8.42 -8.15 -9.82
CA ASN A 420 7.90 -9.51 -9.84
C ASN A 420 6.80 -9.64 -10.91
N VAL A 421 7.18 -9.46 -12.18
CA VAL A 421 6.26 -9.41 -13.32
C VAL A 421 6.72 -10.30 -14.47
N ILE A 422 5.78 -10.68 -15.34
CA ILE A 422 6.07 -11.22 -16.67
C ILE A 422 5.95 -10.10 -17.69
N GLY A 423 6.95 -9.95 -18.56
CA GLY A 423 6.97 -8.96 -19.65
C GLY A 423 7.81 -7.72 -19.36
N GLY A 424 7.84 -6.81 -20.34
CA GLY A 424 8.69 -5.61 -20.31
C GLY A 424 8.19 -4.50 -19.39
N THR A 425 9.11 -3.57 -19.08
CA THR A 425 8.83 -2.34 -18.35
C THR A 425 9.26 -1.14 -19.19
N LEU A 426 8.37 -0.15 -19.33
CA LEU A 426 8.68 1.10 -20.01
C LEU A 426 8.97 2.23 -19.02
N HIS A 427 10.12 2.89 -19.18
CA HIS A 427 10.54 3.97 -18.27
C HIS A 427 10.50 5.38 -18.88
N LYS A 428 10.61 5.50 -20.20
CA LYS A 428 10.62 6.81 -20.88
C LYS A 428 9.19 7.14 -21.31
N THR A 429 8.48 7.90 -20.49
CA THR A 429 7.04 8.18 -20.63
C THR A 429 6.72 9.67 -20.54
N GLU A 430 7.70 10.50 -20.21
CA GLU A 430 7.58 11.90 -19.85
C GLU A 430 6.99 12.79 -20.96
N THR A 431 6.96 12.35 -22.22
CA THR A 431 6.32 13.07 -23.33
C THR A 431 4.85 12.67 -23.53
N ARG A 432 4.39 11.61 -22.87
CA ARG A 432 3.05 11.02 -23.06
C ARG A 432 2.20 11.08 -21.79
N ILE A 433 2.83 10.97 -20.62
CA ILE A 433 2.16 10.96 -19.31
C ILE A 433 3.13 11.41 -18.21
N ARG A 434 2.61 12.18 -17.26
CA ARG A 434 3.32 12.65 -16.07
C ARG A 434 2.40 12.60 -14.86
N TYR A 435 2.93 12.90 -13.68
CA TYR A 435 2.08 13.23 -12.55
C TYR A 435 2.58 14.47 -11.82
N TYR A 436 1.66 15.29 -11.34
CA TYR A 436 1.96 16.45 -10.51
C TYR A 436 1.93 16.02 -9.03
N HIS A 437 3.01 16.28 -8.30
CA HIS A 437 3.13 15.88 -6.89
C HIS A 437 3.09 17.12 -6.00
N TYR A 438 2.04 17.21 -5.18
CA TYR A 438 1.81 18.28 -4.20
C TYR A 438 2.20 17.81 -2.81
N HIS A 439 3.51 17.57 -2.64
CA HIS A 439 4.06 16.87 -1.49
C HIS A 439 3.60 17.45 -0.15
N ASN A 440 3.14 16.57 0.74
CA ASN A 440 2.65 16.88 2.09
C ASN A 440 1.44 17.82 2.15
N THR A 441 0.73 18.06 1.05
CA THR A 441 -0.46 18.92 1.07
C THR A 441 -1.73 18.19 1.54
N ILE A 442 -1.75 16.85 1.51
CA ILE A 442 -2.95 16.06 1.85
C ILE A 442 -3.33 16.13 3.33
N THR A 443 -2.38 16.44 4.22
CA THR A 443 -2.63 16.56 5.68
C THR A 443 -2.76 18.01 6.16
N VAL A 444 -2.72 18.99 5.25
CA VAL A 444 -2.83 20.41 5.61
C VAL A 444 -4.30 20.82 5.54
N HIS A 445 -4.80 21.38 6.64
CA HIS A 445 -6.19 21.83 6.77
C HIS A 445 -6.32 23.35 6.64
N GLU A 446 -5.22 24.08 6.87
CA GLU A 446 -5.14 25.52 6.73
C GLU A 446 -4.90 25.95 5.27
N GLU A 447 -4.70 27.25 5.07
CA GLU A 447 -4.33 27.80 3.78
C GLU A 447 -2.95 27.27 3.33
N LEU A 448 -2.93 26.61 2.17
CA LEU A 448 -1.70 26.04 1.58
C LEU A 448 -0.71 27.13 1.19
N CYS A 449 -1.23 28.26 0.71
CA CYS A 449 -0.42 29.36 0.22
C CYS A 449 0.14 30.19 1.36
N ARG A 450 1.38 29.87 1.71
CA ARG A 450 2.15 30.62 2.71
C ARG A 450 2.94 31.76 2.08
N ASN A 451 3.21 31.69 0.78
CA ASN A 451 3.99 32.70 0.04
C ASN A 451 3.21 33.15 -1.21
N LEU A 452 2.62 34.34 -1.14
CA LEU A 452 1.92 34.96 -2.26
C LEU A 452 2.90 35.76 -3.13
N LEU A 453 2.98 35.39 -4.40
CA LEU A 453 3.86 36.00 -5.39
C LEU A 453 3.09 36.98 -6.29
N PRO A 454 3.71 38.09 -6.73
CA PRO A 454 3.07 39.03 -7.63
C PRO A 454 2.78 38.39 -9.00
N PRO A 455 1.82 38.91 -9.79
CA PRO A 455 1.52 38.39 -11.13
C PRO A 455 2.72 38.34 -12.09
N SER A 456 3.74 39.20 -11.89
CA SER A 456 5.00 39.18 -12.65
C SER A 456 5.78 37.87 -12.50
N ALA A 457 5.56 37.11 -11.42
CA ALA A 457 6.18 35.81 -11.20
C ALA A 457 5.76 34.75 -12.23
N LYS A 458 4.68 34.97 -13.02
CA LYS A 458 4.31 34.12 -14.16
C LYS A 458 5.44 33.98 -15.18
N ASN A 459 6.24 35.03 -15.34
CA ASN A 459 7.29 35.13 -16.36
C ASN A 459 8.71 35.08 -15.78
N ALA A 460 8.85 34.69 -14.50
CA ALA A 460 10.13 34.70 -13.80
C ALA A 460 10.37 33.39 -13.04
N THR A 461 11.65 33.04 -12.88
CA THR A 461 12.05 31.96 -11.97
C THR A 461 12.00 32.46 -10.53
N THR A 462 11.19 31.82 -9.70
CA THR A 462 11.13 32.10 -8.26
C THR A 462 12.05 31.14 -7.52
N TRP A 463 12.92 31.65 -6.65
CA TRP A 463 13.80 30.83 -5.82
C TRP A 463 13.24 30.73 -4.41
N LEU A 464 13.07 29.51 -3.92
CA LEU A 464 12.70 29.21 -2.54
C LEU A 464 13.60 28.08 -2.04
N ASP A 465 14.31 28.29 -0.94
CA ASP A 465 15.23 27.31 -0.35
C ASP A 465 16.24 26.71 -1.35
N LYS A 466 16.79 27.56 -2.23
CA LYS A 466 17.72 27.19 -3.32
C LYS A 466 17.10 26.27 -4.38
N ILE A 467 15.78 26.09 -4.39
CA ILE A 467 15.05 25.38 -5.42
C ILE A 467 14.44 26.41 -6.40
N PRO A 468 14.74 26.32 -7.70
CA PRO A 468 14.12 27.15 -8.71
C PRO A 468 12.73 26.62 -9.04
N PHE A 469 11.73 27.49 -8.97
CA PHE A 469 10.35 27.23 -9.35
C PHE A 469 9.95 28.09 -10.53
N VAL A 470 9.17 27.50 -11.44
CA VAL A 470 8.59 28.17 -12.60
C VAL A 470 7.08 28.02 -12.59
N TYR A 471 6.38 29.00 -13.15
CA TYR A 471 4.95 28.97 -13.27
C TYR A 471 4.46 27.82 -14.16
N ASP A 472 3.49 27.05 -13.67
CA ASP A 472 2.86 25.93 -14.37
C ASP A 472 1.38 25.86 -13.96
N ASP A 473 0.48 26.14 -14.90
CA ASP A 473 -0.97 26.22 -14.68
C ASP A 473 -1.75 25.11 -15.40
N ASN A 474 -1.07 24.07 -15.86
CA ASN A 474 -1.69 22.97 -16.60
C ASN A 474 -2.82 22.31 -15.80
N MET A 475 -2.57 22.02 -14.52
CA MET A 475 -3.59 21.45 -13.63
C MET A 475 -4.74 22.41 -13.34
N ARG A 476 -4.43 23.69 -13.10
CA ARG A 476 -5.44 24.73 -12.84
C ARG A 476 -6.43 24.88 -13.99
N LYS A 477 -5.97 24.81 -15.24
CA LYS A 477 -6.82 24.90 -16.44
C LYS A 477 -7.90 23.81 -16.51
N LEU A 478 -7.69 22.66 -15.86
CA LEU A 478 -8.64 21.55 -15.85
C LEU A 478 -9.74 21.72 -14.78
N VAL A 479 -9.51 22.52 -13.75
CA VAL A 479 -10.36 22.57 -12.55
C VAL A 479 -11.81 22.98 -12.83
N PRO A 480 -12.11 23.98 -13.69
CA PRO A 480 -13.50 24.31 -14.02
C PRO A 480 -14.28 23.11 -14.58
N THR A 481 -13.66 22.34 -15.48
CA THR A 481 -14.22 21.12 -16.08
C THR A 481 -14.47 20.05 -15.02
N ILE A 482 -13.52 19.83 -14.13
CA ILE A 482 -13.62 18.79 -13.08
C ILE A 482 -14.69 19.16 -12.06
N LYS A 483 -14.75 20.42 -11.62
CA LYS A 483 -15.82 20.91 -10.72
C LYS A 483 -17.20 20.74 -11.36
N GLN A 484 -17.33 20.94 -12.67
CA GLN A 484 -18.59 20.68 -13.38
C GLN A 484 -18.91 19.18 -13.45
N PHE A 485 -17.91 18.34 -13.76
CA PHE A 485 -18.06 16.89 -13.76
C PHE A 485 -18.53 16.36 -12.40
N GLU A 486 -17.90 16.79 -11.31
CA GLU A 486 -18.28 16.41 -9.95
C GLU A 486 -19.74 16.75 -9.68
N ARG A 487 -20.15 18.01 -9.94
CA ARG A 487 -21.54 18.47 -9.76
C ARG A 487 -22.53 17.62 -10.53
N ASN A 488 -22.21 17.28 -11.78
CA ASN A 488 -23.08 16.47 -12.64
C ASN A 488 -23.15 15.00 -12.19
N THR A 489 -22.08 14.49 -11.58
CA THR A 489 -21.95 13.05 -11.26
C THR A 489 -22.54 12.70 -9.90
N ILE A 490 -22.25 13.49 -8.86
CA ILE A 490 -22.65 13.20 -7.48
C ILE A 490 -23.60 14.23 -6.87
N GLY A 491 -23.98 15.26 -7.62
CA GLY A 491 -24.91 16.30 -7.20
C GLY A 491 -24.31 17.39 -6.29
N VAL A 492 -25.08 18.47 -6.07
CA VAL A 492 -24.64 19.68 -5.34
C VAL A 492 -24.59 19.47 -3.82
N GLY A 493 -25.22 18.41 -3.30
CA GLY A 493 -25.33 18.14 -1.85
C GLY A 493 -24.01 17.91 -1.10
N SER A 494 -22.92 17.64 -1.82
CA SER A 494 -21.59 17.39 -1.24
C SER A 494 -20.70 18.64 -1.13
N GLN A 495 -21.23 19.85 -1.43
CA GLN A 495 -20.44 21.08 -1.48
C GLN A 495 -20.36 21.87 -0.15
N ARG A 496 -21.03 21.44 0.92
CA ARG A 496 -21.12 22.18 2.19
C ARG A 496 -20.03 21.82 3.23
N SER A 497 -19.10 20.94 2.90
CA SER A 497 -17.96 20.57 3.76
C SER A 497 -16.67 21.20 3.25
#